data_AF-A0A498C178-F1
#
_entry.id   AF-A0A498C178-F1
#
_cell.length_a   1.000
_cell.length_b   1.000
_cell.length_c   1.000
_cell.angle_alpha   90.00
_cell.angle_beta   90.00
_cell.angle_gamma   90.00
#
_symmetry.space_group_name_H-M   'P 1'
#
loop_
_entity.id
_entity.type
_entity.pdbx_description
1 polymer ?
#
loop_
_entity_poly.entity_id
_entity_poly.type
_entity_poly.pdbx_seq_one_letter_code
_entity_poly.pdbx_strand_id
1 'polypeptide(L)'
;RHSHLTVHGDRLAEVRGDAHLTVQGERRERTAGDQHLTVEGTLHLKAGQAWLSESGRELHLKAGQKAVLEAGAEITLQAGGSFIKIDPAGITLSGASIRINSGGSPGSGSGQQVQAPGLPGHVQPEPPPKTVQGIGPDPELYASSEAARVVLCGRDEASGECSREDCPCTHG
;
A
#
# COMPACT_ATOMS: atom_id res chain seq x y z
N ARG A 1 22.29 7.43 -10.89
CA ARG A 1 22.25 6.14 -10.15
C ARG A 1 20.83 5.96 -9.64
N HIS A 2 20.25 4.76 -9.74
CA HIS A 2 18.90 4.46 -9.27
C HIS A 2 18.98 3.52 -8.06
N SER A 3 18.01 3.62 -7.15
CA SER A 3 17.85 2.71 -6.02
C SER A 3 16.44 2.14 -6.09
N HIS A 4 16.32 0.83 -5.89
CA HIS A 4 15.05 0.11 -5.92
C HIS A 4 14.93 -0.71 -4.64
N LEU A 5 13.76 -0.68 -4.03
CA LEU A 5 13.41 -1.51 -2.89
C LEU A 5 12.07 -2.17 -3.18
N THR A 6 12.06 -3.50 -3.19
CA THR A 6 10.84 -4.30 -3.25
C THR A 6 10.75 -5.07 -1.94
N VAL A 7 9.58 -5.00 -1.29
CA VAL A 7 9.28 -5.76 -0.07
C VAL A 7 8.05 -6.60 -0.38
N HIS A 8 8.15 -7.92 -0.20
CA HIS A 8 7.03 -8.84 -0.47
C HIS A 8 6.02 -8.88 0.68
N GLY A 9 6.49 -8.69 1.91
CA GLY A 9 5.66 -8.58 3.12
C GLY A 9 5.54 -7.13 3.60
N ASP A 10 5.47 -6.97 4.92
CA ASP A 10 5.21 -5.68 5.52
C ASP A 10 6.48 -4.82 5.67
N ARG A 11 6.30 -3.50 5.56
CA ARG A 11 7.31 -2.51 5.92
C ARG A 11 6.78 -1.65 7.06
N LEU A 12 7.30 -1.89 8.27
CA LEU A 12 7.05 -1.07 9.45
C LEU A 12 8.26 -0.18 9.71
N ALA A 13 8.03 1.09 10.02
CA ALA A 13 9.09 2.03 10.36
C ALA A 13 8.63 2.91 11.52
N GLU A 14 9.44 2.97 12.58
CA GLU A 14 9.29 3.90 13.69
C GLU A 14 10.47 4.85 13.66
N VAL A 15 10.19 6.15 13.72
CA VAL A 15 11.21 7.19 13.90
C VAL A 15 10.90 7.84 15.24
N ARG A 16 11.80 7.65 16.22
CA ARG A 16 11.62 8.21 17.58
C ARG A 16 11.95 9.70 17.68
N GLY A 17 12.69 10.21 16.69
CA GLY A 17 12.99 11.64 16.55
C GLY A 17 12.26 12.24 15.36
N ASP A 18 12.87 13.22 14.73
CA ASP A 18 12.29 13.93 13.60
C ASP A 18 12.56 13.21 12.26
N ALA A 19 11.55 13.20 11.39
CA ALA A 19 11.67 12.74 10.02
C ALA A 19 11.53 13.92 9.05
N HIS A 20 12.63 14.26 8.37
CA HIS A 20 12.63 15.24 7.29
C HIS A 20 12.75 14.53 5.94
N LEU A 21 11.88 14.88 5.00
CA LEU A 21 11.91 14.33 3.64
C LEU A 21 11.81 15.47 2.63
N THR A 22 12.83 15.56 1.77
CA THR A 22 12.84 16.45 0.61
C THR A 22 12.92 15.61 -0.65
N VAL A 23 11.92 15.76 -1.53
CA VAL A 23 11.91 15.15 -2.85
C VAL A 23 12.05 16.28 -3.87
N GLN A 24 13.17 16.31 -4.60
CA GLN A 24 13.45 17.35 -5.60
C GLN A 24 12.65 17.19 -6.89
N GLY A 25 12.22 15.95 -7.18
CA GLY A 25 11.38 15.64 -8.33
C GLY A 25 9.93 15.43 -7.92
N GLU A 26 9.35 14.33 -8.39
CA GLU A 26 7.98 13.94 -8.07
C GLU A 26 7.91 12.84 -7.00
N ARG A 27 6.83 12.86 -6.23
CA ARG A 27 6.43 11.76 -5.34
C ARG A 27 5.08 11.25 -5.82
N ARG A 28 4.99 9.95 -6.11
CA ARG A 28 3.75 9.27 -6.50
C ARG A 28 3.50 8.14 -5.51
N GLU A 29 2.29 8.07 -5.00
CA GLU A 29 1.85 7.04 -4.04
C GLU A 29 0.56 6.41 -4.53
N ARG A 30 0.44 5.10 -4.35
CA ARG A 30 -0.77 4.34 -4.59
C ARG A 30 -0.95 3.34 -3.46
N THR A 31 -2.04 3.47 -2.74
CA THR A 31 -2.47 2.53 -1.71
C THR A 31 -3.65 1.74 -2.28
N ALA A 32 -3.55 0.41 -2.32
CA ALA A 32 -4.63 -0.44 -2.82
C ALA A 32 -5.74 -0.65 -1.78
N GLY A 33 -5.37 -0.65 -0.50
CA GLY A 33 -6.30 -0.65 0.63
C GLY A 33 -6.44 0.74 1.25
N ASP A 34 -6.72 0.78 2.55
CA ASP A 34 -6.96 2.01 3.28
C ASP A 34 -5.65 2.77 3.58
N GLN A 35 -5.70 4.10 3.46
CA GLN A 35 -4.62 4.99 3.88
C GLN A 35 -5.05 5.80 5.09
N HIS A 36 -4.30 5.66 6.18
CA HIS A 36 -4.53 6.37 7.43
C HIS A 36 -3.45 7.43 7.64
N LEU A 37 -3.86 8.65 8.04
CA LEU A 37 -2.96 9.74 8.40
C LEU A 37 -3.46 10.37 9.71
N THR A 38 -2.67 10.23 10.76
CA THR A 38 -2.92 10.88 12.05
C THR A 38 -1.80 11.88 12.32
N VAL A 39 -2.18 13.11 12.66
CA VAL A 39 -1.28 14.16 13.13
C VAL A 39 -1.85 14.67 14.45
N GLU A 40 -1.12 14.47 15.54
CA GLU A 40 -1.56 14.92 16.88
C GLU A 40 -1.41 16.44 17.05
N GLY A 41 -0.40 17.02 16.39
CA GLY A 41 -0.20 18.46 16.32
C GLY A 41 -0.93 19.10 15.14
N THR A 42 -0.27 20.05 14.48
CA THR A 42 -0.85 20.79 13.35
C THR A 42 -0.43 20.19 12.01
N LEU A 43 -1.39 19.93 11.13
CA LEU A 43 -1.13 19.59 9.73
C LEU A 43 -1.14 20.85 8.87
N HIS A 44 0.03 21.23 8.34
CA HIS A 44 0.15 22.27 7.33
C HIS A 44 0.19 21.65 5.93
N LEU A 45 -0.73 22.07 5.06
CA LEU A 45 -0.77 21.65 3.66
C LEU A 45 -0.63 22.88 2.77
N LYS A 46 0.33 22.84 1.83
CA LYS A 46 0.51 23.86 0.81
C LYS A 46 0.65 23.19 -0.54
N ALA A 47 -0.31 23.44 -1.42
CA ALA A 47 -0.21 23.11 -2.84
C ALA A 47 0.15 24.36 -3.63
N GLY A 48 1.15 24.28 -4.51
CA GLY A 48 1.61 25.44 -5.28
C GLY A 48 0.68 25.86 -6.41
N GLN A 49 -0.10 24.92 -6.95
CA GLN A 49 -0.98 25.15 -8.11
C GLN A 49 -2.44 24.77 -7.79
N ALA A 50 -2.68 23.52 -7.38
CA ALA A 50 -4.03 23.04 -7.07
C ALA A 50 -4.01 21.96 -5.98
N TRP A 51 -5.07 21.95 -5.17
CA TRP A 51 -5.44 20.83 -4.31
C TRP A 51 -6.68 20.18 -4.90
N LEU A 52 -6.53 18.97 -5.44
CA LEU A 52 -7.58 18.23 -6.12
C LEU A 52 -7.85 16.94 -5.34
N SER A 53 -9.10 16.72 -4.96
CA SER A 53 -9.52 15.54 -4.19
C SER A 53 -10.83 15.02 -4.75
N GLU A 54 -10.88 13.72 -5.03
CA GLU A 54 -12.07 13.01 -5.47
C GLU A 54 -12.37 11.88 -4.48
N SER A 55 -13.62 11.84 -4.01
CA SER A 55 -14.12 10.77 -3.16
C SER A 55 -15.28 10.08 -3.86
N GLY A 56 -15.21 8.75 -4.03
CA GLY A 56 -16.26 7.99 -4.71
C GLY A 56 -17.60 7.93 -3.96
N ARG A 57 -17.58 7.98 -2.62
CA ARG A 57 -18.80 7.91 -1.80
C ARG A 57 -19.04 9.14 -0.93
N GLU A 58 -18.01 9.62 -0.24
CA GLU A 58 -18.18 10.65 0.78
C GLU A 58 -16.91 11.49 0.96
N LEU A 59 -17.08 12.80 1.06
CA LEU A 59 -16.09 13.73 1.59
C LEU A 59 -16.67 14.35 2.87
N HIS A 60 -16.05 14.08 4.02
CA HIS A 60 -16.52 14.57 5.32
C HIS A 60 -15.42 15.39 5.99
N LEU A 61 -15.68 16.69 6.13
CA LEU A 61 -14.81 17.63 6.84
C LEU A 61 -15.49 18.05 8.14
N LYS A 62 -14.95 17.59 9.27
CA LYS A 62 -15.44 17.95 10.60
C LYS A 62 -14.42 18.83 11.31
N ALA A 63 -14.82 20.05 11.63
CA ALA A 63 -14.07 20.94 12.53
C ALA A 63 -14.78 21.01 13.89
N GLY A 64 -14.02 20.94 14.98
CA GLY A 64 -14.59 20.99 16.33
C GLY A 64 -15.14 22.37 16.70
N GLN A 65 -14.46 23.44 16.28
CA GLN A 65 -14.84 24.82 16.63
C GLN A 65 -15.09 25.70 15.41
N LYS A 66 -14.15 25.72 14.44
CA LYS A 66 -14.20 26.64 13.31
C LYS A 66 -13.70 25.96 12.02
N ALA A 67 -14.42 26.19 10.93
CA ALA A 67 -13.92 25.98 9.57
C ALA A 67 -13.98 27.32 8.83
N VAL A 68 -12.92 27.66 8.09
CA VAL A 68 -12.86 28.86 7.24
C VAL A 68 -12.42 28.41 5.86
N LEU A 69 -13.18 28.82 4.85
CA LEU A 69 -12.87 28.64 3.45
C LEU A 69 -12.76 30.04 2.85
N GLU A 70 -11.58 30.38 2.35
CA GLU A 70 -11.29 31.68 1.76
C GLU A 70 -10.80 31.47 0.34
N ALA A 71 -11.34 32.25 -0.59
CA ALA A 71 -10.87 32.31 -1.97
C ALA A 71 -10.84 33.77 -2.41
N GLY A 72 -9.82 34.13 -3.19
CA GLY A 72 -9.66 35.51 -3.67
C GLY A 72 -10.63 35.87 -4.80
N ALA A 73 -11.02 34.89 -5.63
CA ALA A 73 -11.86 35.14 -6.80
C ALA A 73 -13.26 34.54 -6.66
N GLU A 74 -13.36 33.26 -6.31
CA GLU A 74 -14.65 32.58 -6.30
C GLU A 74 -14.69 31.41 -5.31
N ILE A 75 -15.82 31.24 -4.63
CA ILE A 75 -16.19 29.99 -3.95
C ILE A 75 -17.48 29.48 -4.58
N THR A 76 -17.47 28.22 -5.04
CA THR A 76 -18.65 27.57 -5.62
C THR A 76 -18.91 26.23 -4.92
N LEU A 77 -20.16 26.01 -4.51
CA LEU A 77 -20.67 24.76 -3.94
C LEU A 77 -21.82 24.28 -4.81
N GLN A 78 -21.75 23.06 -5.34
CA GLN A 78 -22.77 22.54 -6.27
C GLN A 78 -23.20 21.11 -5.88
N ALA A 79 -24.50 20.84 -5.94
CA ALA A 79 -25.07 19.51 -5.71
C ALA A 79 -26.44 19.39 -6.39
N GLY A 80 -26.71 18.25 -7.04
CA GLY A 80 -28.05 17.93 -7.58
C GLY A 80 -28.63 19.00 -8.52
N GLY A 81 -27.79 19.66 -9.32
CA GLY A 81 -28.19 20.76 -10.21
C GLY A 81 -28.42 22.12 -9.52
N SER A 82 -28.30 22.19 -8.19
CA SER A 82 -28.33 23.44 -7.42
C SER A 82 -26.92 23.92 -7.08
N PHE A 83 -26.71 25.23 -6.93
CA PHE A 83 -25.42 25.78 -6.52
C PHE A 83 -25.51 27.05 -5.68
N ILE A 84 -24.43 27.30 -4.96
CA ILE A 84 -24.09 28.56 -4.29
C ILE A 84 -22.79 29.04 -4.91
N LYS A 85 -22.75 30.28 -5.38
CA LYS A 85 -21.54 30.91 -5.91
C LYS A 85 -21.31 32.24 -5.20
N ILE A 86 -20.08 32.47 -4.78
CA ILE A 86 -19.62 33.70 -4.15
C ILE A 86 -18.49 34.25 -5.02
N ASP A 87 -18.66 35.43 -5.58
CA ASP A 87 -17.71 36.09 -6.48
C ASP A 87 -17.77 37.62 -6.27
N PRO A 88 -17.00 38.45 -7.02
CA PRO A 88 -17.05 39.91 -6.85
C PRO A 88 -18.41 40.55 -7.14
N ALA A 89 -19.33 39.89 -7.84
CA ALA A 89 -20.69 40.37 -8.06
C ALA A 89 -21.62 40.08 -6.86
N GLY A 90 -21.18 39.27 -5.90
CA GLY A 90 -21.88 38.96 -4.66
C GLY A 90 -22.16 37.47 -4.48
N ILE A 91 -23.32 37.15 -3.88
CA ILE A 91 -23.75 35.77 -3.61
C ILE A 91 -24.88 35.42 -4.57
N THR A 92 -24.68 34.38 -5.39
CA THR A 92 -25.69 33.81 -6.28
C THR A 92 -26.16 32.46 -5.72
N LEU A 93 -27.47 32.28 -5.66
CA LEU A 93 -28.14 31.05 -5.22
C LEU A 93 -29.07 30.56 -6.35
N SER A 94 -28.92 29.31 -6.76
CA SER A 94 -29.74 28.72 -7.82
C SER A 94 -30.12 27.28 -7.51
N GLY A 95 -31.38 26.92 -7.73
CA GLY A 95 -31.92 25.58 -7.50
C GLY A 95 -33.45 25.56 -7.59
N ALA A 96 -34.06 24.37 -7.66
CA ALA A 96 -35.50 24.21 -7.81
C ALA A 96 -36.31 24.82 -6.64
N SER A 97 -35.77 24.78 -5.42
CA SER A 97 -36.35 25.43 -4.25
C SER A 97 -35.23 25.91 -3.32
N ILE A 98 -35.30 27.16 -2.87
CA ILE A 98 -34.40 27.74 -1.87
C ILE A 98 -35.20 28.01 -0.61
N ARG A 99 -34.84 27.34 0.50
CA ARG A 99 -35.50 27.52 1.81
C ARG A 99 -34.61 28.36 2.71
N ILE A 100 -35.15 29.47 3.22
CA ILE A 100 -34.45 30.38 4.14
C ILE A 100 -35.22 30.41 5.44
N ASN A 101 -34.59 29.99 6.54
CA ASN A 101 -35.20 29.90 7.87
C ASN A 101 -36.50 29.07 7.92
N SER A 102 -36.67 28.10 7.01
CA SER A 102 -37.92 27.32 6.84
C SER A 102 -37.87 25.91 7.46
N GLY A 103 -36.96 25.66 8.41
CA GLY A 103 -36.73 24.34 9.03
C GLY A 103 -35.84 23.39 8.20
N GLY A 104 -35.61 22.18 8.73
CA GLY A 104 -34.80 21.12 8.11
C GLY A 104 -33.86 20.40 9.08
N SER A 105 -33.12 19.41 8.58
CA SER A 105 -32.04 18.74 9.32
C SER A 105 -30.79 18.65 8.43
N PRO A 106 -29.59 18.89 8.96
CA PRO A 106 -28.36 18.74 8.20
C PRO A 106 -28.14 17.26 7.85
N GLY A 107 -27.36 17.02 6.79
CA GLY A 107 -26.84 15.68 6.51
C GLY A 107 -25.88 15.22 7.62
N SER A 108 -25.75 13.91 7.80
CA SER A 108 -24.75 13.29 8.67
C SER A 108 -23.68 12.58 7.85
N GLY A 109 -22.41 12.77 8.18
CA GLY A 109 -21.31 12.00 7.62
C GLY A 109 -20.96 10.78 8.48
N SER A 110 -20.20 9.83 7.94
CA SER A 110 -19.83 8.56 8.59
C SER A 110 -18.87 8.70 9.77
N GLY A 111 -18.30 9.89 9.98
CA GLY A 111 -17.18 10.13 10.90
C GLY A 111 -15.84 9.58 10.39
N GLN A 112 -14.76 9.88 11.12
CA GLN A 112 -13.40 9.39 10.82
C GLN A 112 -13.08 8.14 11.66
N GLN A 113 -12.50 7.13 11.02
CA GLN A 113 -12.10 5.85 11.63
C GLN A 113 -10.62 5.58 11.35
N VAL A 114 -9.74 6.53 11.71
CA VAL A 114 -8.30 6.40 11.48
C VAL A 114 -7.70 5.33 12.38
N GLN A 115 -6.77 4.53 11.85
CA GLN A 115 -6.05 3.50 12.60
C GLN A 115 -4.61 3.96 12.90
N ALA A 116 -4.07 3.57 14.06
CA ALA A 116 -2.69 3.85 14.42
C ALA A 116 -1.72 2.94 13.64
N PRO A 117 -0.50 3.42 13.28
CA PRO A 117 0.51 2.58 12.65
C PRO A 117 0.97 1.44 13.59
N GLY A 118 1.29 0.28 13.02
CA GLY A 118 1.97 -0.80 13.73
C GLY A 118 3.43 -0.43 14.05
N LEU A 119 3.94 -0.89 15.20
CA LEU A 119 5.34 -0.66 15.61
C LEU A 119 6.27 -1.78 15.13
N PRO A 120 7.52 -1.47 14.71
CA PRO A 120 8.54 -2.48 14.46
C PRO A 120 8.78 -3.34 15.71
N GLY A 121 8.89 -4.66 15.55
CA GLY A 121 9.12 -5.61 16.66
C GLY A 121 7.95 -6.55 16.98
N HIS A 122 6.81 -6.41 16.28
CA HIS A 122 5.68 -7.33 16.36
C HIS A 122 5.25 -7.86 14.98
N VAL A 123 6.21 -8.20 14.11
CA VAL A 123 5.91 -8.96 12.90
C VAL A 123 5.66 -10.40 13.33
N GLN A 124 4.40 -10.85 13.34
CA GLN A 124 4.16 -12.29 13.39
C GLN A 124 4.85 -12.89 12.17
N PRO A 125 5.71 -13.92 12.34
CA PRO A 125 6.30 -14.60 11.21
C PRO A 125 5.18 -14.96 10.24
N GLU A 126 5.35 -14.59 8.97
CA GLU A 126 4.49 -15.13 7.91
C GLU A 126 4.49 -16.66 8.10
N PRO A 127 3.32 -17.31 8.23
CA PRO A 127 3.30 -18.75 8.36
C PRO A 127 4.11 -19.32 7.19
N PRO A 128 5.06 -20.23 7.46
CA PRO A 128 5.96 -20.72 6.43
C PRO A 128 5.11 -21.17 5.24
N PRO A 129 5.54 -20.86 3.99
CA PRO A 129 4.80 -21.26 2.81
C PRO A 129 4.47 -22.74 2.98
N LYS A 130 3.18 -23.09 2.86
CA LYS A 130 2.73 -24.47 3.03
C LYS A 130 3.66 -25.31 2.18
N THR A 131 4.49 -26.11 2.83
CA THR A 131 5.36 -27.04 2.13
C THR A 131 4.41 -27.94 1.39
N VAL A 132 4.26 -27.71 0.07
CA VAL A 132 3.78 -28.75 -0.80
C VAL A 132 4.82 -29.82 -0.61
N GLN A 133 4.47 -30.87 0.15
CA GLN A 133 5.30 -32.06 0.26
C GLN A 133 5.50 -32.51 -1.18
N GLY A 134 6.66 -32.16 -1.73
CA GLY A 134 7.07 -32.67 -3.01
C GLY A 134 7.00 -34.17 -2.86
N ILE A 135 6.33 -34.81 -3.82
CA ILE A 135 6.50 -36.22 -4.10
C ILE A 135 7.94 -36.35 -4.61
N GLY A 136 8.90 -36.21 -3.70
CA GLY A 136 10.29 -36.56 -3.91
C GLY A 136 10.39 -38.07 -3.75
N PRO A 137 11.15 -38.76 -4.60
CA PRO A 137 11.35 -40.19 -4.44
C PRO A 137 11.95 -40.48 -3.06
N ASP A 138 11.48 -41.56 -2.46
CA ASP A 138 11.93 -42.06 -1.16
C ASP A 138 13.48 -42.13 -1.10
N PRO A 139 14.14 -41.51 -0.09
CA PRO A 139 15.59 -41.49 0.04
C PRO A 139 16.24 -42.89 0.03
N GLU A 140 15.58 -43.91 0.57
CA GLU A 140 16.12 -45.29 0.57
C GLU A 140 16.06 -45.92 -0.83
N LEU A 141 15.01 -45.61 -1.60
CA LEU A 141 14.87 -46.05 -2.98
C LEU A 141 15.82 -45.29 -3.92
N TYR A 142 16.10 -44.01 -3.64
CA TYR A 142 17.02 -43.22 -4.45
C TYR A 142 18.48 -43.62 -4.20
N ALA A 143 18.86 -43.91 -2.95
CA ALA A 143 20.20 -44.37 -2.59
C ALA A 143 20.54 -45.75 -3.18
N SER A 144 19.53 -46.58 -3.44
CA SER A 144 19.68 -47.88 -4.11
C SER A 144 19.47 -47.83 -5.62
N SER A 145 19.15 -46.65 -6.18
CA SER A 145 18.88 -46.48 -7.61
C SER A 145 20.15 -46.31 -8.44
N GLU A 146 20.10 -46.79 -9.69
CA GLU A 146 21.18 -46.68 -10.67
C GLU A 146 21.56 -45.21 -10.98
N ALA A 147 20.59 -44.29 -10.88
CA ALA A 147 20.82 -42.86 -11.07
C ALA A 147 21.74 -42.25 -10.00
N ALA A 148 21.73 -42.77 -8.76
CA ALA A 148 22.62 -42.29 -7.70
C ALA A 148 24.08 -42.74 -7.93
N ARG A 149 24.31 -43.91 -8.54
CA ARG A 149 25.65 -44.44 -8.83
C ARG A 149 26.39 -43.61 -9.90
N VAL A 150 25.68 -43.13 -10.92
CA VAL A 150 26.25 -42.23 -11.94
C VAL A 150 26.69 -40.90 -11.30
N VAL A 151 25.88 -40.34 -10.40
CA VAL A 151 26.17 -39.07 -9.72
C VAL A 151 27.33 -39.19 -8.71
N LEU A 152 27.42 -40.32 -7.99
CA LEU A 152 28.44 -40.53 -6.95
C LEU A 152 29.78 -40.99 -7.52
N CYS A 153 29.78 -41.97 -8.44
CA CYS A 153 31.00 -42.63 -8.91
C CYS A 153 31.41 -42.29 -10.36
N GLY A 154 30.54 -41.67 -11.16
CA GLY A 154 30.83 -41.32 -12.55
C GLY A 154 30.90 -42.48 -13.54
N ARG A 155 30.42 -43.68 -13.16
CA ARG A 155 30.40 -44.88 -14.00
C ARG A 155 29.09 -44.96 -14.78
N ASP A 156 29.18 -45.04 -16.10
CA ASP A 156 28.04 -45.36 -16.97
C ASP A 156 27.94 -46.90 -17.12
N GLU A 157 26.80 -47.50 -16.78
CA GLU A 157 26.65 -48.98 -16.88
C GLU A 157 26.30 -49.47 -18.30
N ALA A 158 25.91 -48.58 -19.23
CA ALA A 158 25.66 -48.97 -20.61
C ALA A 158 26.97 -49.11 -21.42
N SER A 159 28.00 -48.31 -21.11
CA SER A 159 29.32 -48.41 -21.73
C SER A 159 30.41 -49.00 -20.83
N GLY A 160 30.21 -49.00 -19.51
CA GLY A 160 31.23 -49.39 -18.52
C GLY A 160 32.36 -48.37 -18.36
N GLU A 161 32.29 -47.22 -19.03
CA GLU A 161 33.32 -46.18 -19.02
C GLU A 161 33.13 -45.24 -17.81
N CYS A 162 34.25 -44.81 -17.24
CA CYS A 162 34.24 -43.89 -16.11
C CYS A 162 34.57 -42.47 -16.58
N SER A 163 33.67 -41.54 -16.28
CA SER A 163 33.78 -40.12 -16.66
C SER A 163 34.67 -39.30 -15.70
N ARG A 164 35.11 -39.90 -14.58
CA ARG A 164 36.01 -39.28 -13.59
C ARG A 164 37.40 -39.93 -13.62
N GLU A 165 38.44 -39.12 -13.39
CA GLU A 165 39.84 -39.58 -13.34
C GLU A 165 40.09 -40.60 -12.22
N ASP A 166 39.41 -40.47 -11.08
CA ASP A 166 39.37 -41.45 -10.00
C ASP A 166 38.00 -42.13 -9.96
N CYS A 167 37.97 -43.45 -10.21
CA CYS A 167 36.74 -44.25 -10.28
C CYS A 167 36.63 -45.21 -9.08
N PRO A 168 36.05 -44.77 -7.95
CA PRO A 168 36.16 -45.47 -6.66
C PRO A 168 35.33 -46.76 -6.54
N CYS A 169 34.46 -47.08 -7.49
CA CYS A 169 33.43 -48.13 -7.36
C CYS A 169 33.80 -49.43 -8.12
N THR A 170 35.10 -49.74 -8.19
CA THR A 170 35.66 -50.91 -8.88
C THR A 170 35.62 -52.21 -8.08
N HIS A 171 35.29 -52.16 -6.78
CA HIS A 171 35.08 -53.35 -5.95
C HIS A 171 33.68 -53.31 -5.36
N GLY A 172 32.88 -54.33 -5.73
CA GLY A 172 31.47 -54.46 -5.39
C GLY A 172 31.21 -54.68 -3.91
#